data_AF-A0A123TGH3-F1
#
_entry.id   AF-A0A123TGH3-F1
#
_cell.length_a   1.000
_cell.length_b   1.000
_cell.length_c   1.000
_cell.angle_alpha   90.00
_cell.angle_beta   90.00
_cell.angle_gamma   90.00
#
_symmetry.space_group_name_H-M   'P 1'
#
loop_
_entity.id
_entity.type
_entity.pdbx_description
1 polymer ?
#
loop_
_entity_poly.entity_id
_entity_poly.type
_entity_poly.pdbx_seq_one_letter_code
_entity_poly.pdbx_strand_id
1 'polypeptide(L)'
;MQKFLDCLAKEDKEEIACIFRLLAFTGMRKSEVLALRWKDLDFFTSRLSVNQIVAYGENNSIVYQTPKTKKSKRTITLDPITVSILKKWEKTRQFLNFPQRVKPTDLVFPAETGNAHSFDYINYNLRCILKKYDLPYITPHGFRHTHCSLLFEAGASIKEVQERLGHEDIKTTMNIYAHVTENTKEKTAEKFAQFLGM
;
A
#
# COMPACT_ATOMS: atom_id res chain seq x y z
N MET A 1 1.22 -6.50 -11.80
CA MET A 1 0.28 -5.68 -11.01
C MET A 1 -1.14 -5.74 -11.57
N GLN A 2 -1.37 -5.31 -12.82
CA GLN A 2 -2.71 -5.21 -13.43
C GLN A 2 -3.52 -6.52 -13.33
N LYS A 3 -2.96 -7.65 -13.80
CA LYS A 3 -3.61 -8.97 -13.72
C LYS A 3 -4.10 -9.33 -12.31
N PHE A 4 -3.34 -8.98 -11.27
CA PHE A 4 -3.74 -9.23 -9.89
C PHE A 4 -4.93 -8.35 -9.48
N LEU A 5 -4.93 -7.06 -9.86
CA LEU A 5 -6.04 -6.14 -9.58
C LEU A 5 -7.33 -6.55 -10.30
N ASP A 6 -7.22 -7.05 -11.53
CA ASP A 6 -8.37 -7.55 -12.30
C ASP A 6 -8.97 -8.81 -11.65
N CYS A 7 -8.13 -9.68 -11.09
CA CYS A 7 -8.58 -10.85 -10.33
C CYS A 7 -9.20 -10.46 -9.00
N LEU A 8 -8.61 -9.48 -8.30
CA LEU A 8 -9.12 -8.93 -7.05
C LEU A 8 -10.51 -8.31 -7.23
N ALA A 9 -10.77 -7.65 -8.36
CA ALA A 9 -12.07 -7.08 -8.68
C ALA A 9 -13.19 -8.13 -8.84
N LYS A 10 -12.83 -9.40 -9.04
CA LYS A 10 -13.76 -10.54 -9.10
C LYS A 10 -14.02 -11.16 -7.73
N GLU A 11 -13.27 -10.76 -6.70
CA GLU A 11 -13.51 -11.21 -5.33
C GLU A 11 -14.64 -10.40 -4.69
N ASP A 12 -15.60 -11.10 -4.08
CA ASP A 12 -16.66 -10.49 -3.28
C ASP A 12 -16.19 -10.21 -1.85
N LYS A 13 -15.09 -9.44 -1.73
CA LYS A 13 -14.44 -9.10 -0.46
C LYS A 13 -13.93 -7.67 -0.49
N GLU A 14 -14.80 -6.72 -0.21
CA GLU A 14 -14.49 -5.28 -0.31
C GLU A 14 -13.30 -4.85 0.56
N GLU A 15 -13.21 -5.37 1.79
CA GLU A 15 -12.08 -5.08 2.68
C GLU A 15 -10.75 -5.49 2.06
N ILE A 16 -10.69 -6.72 1.55
CA ILE A 16 -9.50 -7.29 0.93
C ILE A 16 -9.14 -6.53 -0.35
N ALA A 17 -10.15 -6.16 -1.15
CA ALA A 17 -9.97 -5.31 -2.32
C ALA A 17 -9.33 -3.97 -1.96
N CYS A 18 -9.82 -3.33 -0.90
CA CYS A 18 -9.32 -2.06 -0.39
C CYS A 18 -7.88 -2.18 0.15
N ILE A 19 -7.58 -3.20 0.95
CA ILE A 19 -6.23 -3.46 1.49
C ILE A 19 -5.21 -3.61 0.35
N PHE A 20 -5.49 -4.44 -0.64
CA PHE A 20 -4.55 -4.66 -1.73
C PHE A 20 -4.47 -3.48 -2.70
N ARG A 21 -5.55 -2.71 -2.88
CA ARG A 21 -5.52 -1.41 -3.58
C ARG A 21 -4.53 -0.47 -2.91
N LEU A 22 -4.59 -0.32 -1.58
CA LEU A 22 -3.66 0.52 -0.85
C LEU A 22 -2.22 0.03 -1.01
N LEU A 23 -1.96 -1.27 -0.81
CA LEU A 23 -0.61 -1.83 -0.99
C LEU A 23 -0.05 -1.56 -2.39
N ALA A 24 -0.87 -1.74 -3.43
CA ALA A 24 -0.47 -1.58 -4.82
C ALA A 24 -0.27 -0.12 -5.27
N PHE A 25 -1.10 0.82 -4.81
CA PHE A 25 -1.10 2.21 -5.32
C PHE A 25 -0.38 3.21 -4.41
N THR A 26 -0.14 2.86 -3.15
CA THR A 26 0.58 3.73 -2.19
C THR A 26 1.98 3.23 -1.87
N GLY A 27 2.25 1.94 -2.12
CA GLY A 27 3.48 1.28 -1.70
C GLY A 27 3.64 1.17 -0.18
N MET A 28 2.58 1.37 0.61
CA MET A 28 2.62 1.21 2.06
C MET A 28 3.05 -0.20 2.47
N ARG A 29 3.68 -0.31 3.65
CA ARG A 29 3.97 -1.60 4.26
C ARG A 29 2.69 -2.19 4.84
N LYS A 30 2.58 -3.52 4.88
CA LYS A 30 1.39 -4.18 5.46
C LYS A 30 1.10 -3.77 6.91
N SER A 31 2.13 -3.54 7.73
CA SER A 31 1.98 -3.06 9.10
C SER A 31 1.44 -1.63 9.18
N GLU A 32 1.73 -0.79 8.19
CA GLU A 32 1.20 0.57 8.07
C GLU A 32 -0.28 0.52 7.66
N VAL A 33 -0.64 -0.34 6.69
CA VAL A 33 -2.03 -0.52 6.24
C VAL A 33 -2.92 -1.03 7.38
N LEU A 34 -2.46 -2.03 8.13
CA LEU A 34 -3.20 -2.59 9.27
C LEU A 34 -3.36 -1.60 10.44
N ALA A 35 -2.49 -0.60 10.54
CA ALA A 35 -2.57 0.42 11.58
C ALA A 35 -3.43 1.62 11.18
N LEU A 36 -3.78 1.75 9.90
CA LEU A 36 -4.42 2.95 9.34
C LEU A 36 -5.74 3.25 10.05
N ARG A 37 -5.98 4.53 10.38
CA ARG A 37 -7.24 5.00 10.98
C ARG A 37 -7.98 5.96 10.05
N TRP A 38 -9.28 6.14 10.27
CA TRP A 38 -10.07 7.09 9.45
C TRP A 38 -9.57 8.51 9.57
N LYS A 39 -9.15 8.94 10.76
CA LYS A 39 -8.52 10.26 10.96
C LYS A 39 -7.23 10.49 10.16
N ASP A 40 -6.59 9.42 9.68
CA ASP A 40 -5.39 9.51 8.85
C ASP A 40 -5.74 9.77 7.37
N LEU A 41 -7.02 9.71 6.99
CA LEU A 41 -7.52 9.91 5.63
C LEU A 41 -8.23 11.26 5.50
N ASP A 42 -7.67 12.13 4.67
CA ASP A 42 -8.29 13.38 4.24
C ASP A 42 -8.84 13.21 2.82
N PHE A 43 -10.15 12.98 2.72
CA PHE A 43 -10.84 12.82 1.44
C PHE A 43 -11.09 14.14 0.70
N PHE A 44 -10.94 15.30 1.34
CA PHE A 44 -11.05 16.60 0.68
C PHE A 44 -9.78 16.88 -0.12
N THR A 45 -8.61 16.67 0.49
CA THR A 45 -7.32 16.85 -0.19
C THR A 45 -6.80 15.58 -0.87
N SER A 46 -7.52 14.46 -0.78
CA SER A 46 -7.15 13.14 -1.31
C SER A 46 -5.77 12.68 -0.79
N ARG A 47 -5.56 12.80 0.52
CA ARG A 47 -4.29 12.51 1.19
C ARG A 47 -4.46 11.46 2.28
N LEU A 48 -3.46 10.59 2.40
CA LEU A 48 -3.34 9.59 3.45
C LEU A 48 -2.07 9.87 4.26
N SER A 49 -2.18 9.93 5.58
CA SER A 49 -1.05 10.13 6.47
C SER A 49 -0.60 8.81 7.12
N VAL A 50 0.66 8.43 6.95
CA VAL A 50 1.22 7.23 7.57
C VAL A 50 1.83 7.62 8.92
N ASN A 51 1.05 7.47 9.99
CA ASN A 51 1.43 7.95 11.33
C ASN A 51 1.76 6.86 12.35
N GLN A 52 1.45 5.61 12.02
CA GLN A 52 1.46 4.48 12.95
C GLN A 52 1.69 3.16 12.21
N ILE A 53 2.19 2.16 12.93
CA ILE A 53 2.36 0.78 12.48
C ILE A 53 1.80 -0.18 13.51
N VAL A 54 1.37 -1.34 13.04
CA VAL A 54 1.18 -2.52 13.89
C VAL A 54 2.53 -3.20 14.07
N ALA A 55 2.83 -3.59 15.31
CA ALA A 55 3.96 -4.43 15.68
C ALA A 55 3.51 -5.52 16.66
N TYR A 56 4.36 -6.52 16.90
CA TYR A 56 4.15 -7.51 17.95
C TYR A 56 4.90 -7.07 19.21
N GLY A 57 4.19 -7.02 20.33
CA GLY A 57 4.74 -6.85 21.67
C GLY A 57 5.02 -8.20 22.32
N GLU A 58 5.16 -8.20 23.65
CA GLU A 58 5.29 -9.43 24.42
C GLU A 58 4.10 -10.36 24.18
N ASN A 59 4.36 -11.67 24.21
CA ASN A 59 3.37 -12.73 23.99
C ASN A 59 2.59 -12.62 22.66
N ASN A 60 3.21 -12.09 21.60
CA ASN A 60 2.59 -11.86 20.28
C ASN A 60 1.34 -10.95 20.33
N SER A 61 1.24 -10.09 21.34
CA SER A 61 0.17 -9.10 21.42
C SER A 61 0.34 -8.04 20.32
N ILE A 62 -0.78 -7.60 19.75
CA ILE A 62 -0.79 -6.50 18.76
C ILE A 62 -0.58 -5.18 19.51
N VAL A 63 0.47 -4.45 19.14
CA VAL A 63 0.76 -3.11 19.65
C VAL A 63 0.82 -2.10 18.52
N TYR A 64 0.35 -0.88 18.79
CA TYR A 64 0.43 0.25 17.85
C TYR A 64 1.63 1.11 18.23
N GLN A 65 2.53 1.31 17.28
CA GLN A 65 3.73 2.12 17.48
C GLN A 65 3.76 3.27 16.49
N THR A 66 4.43 4.35 16.87
CA THR A 66 4.82 5.37 15.89
C THR A 66 5.94 4.80 15.01
N PRO A 67 6.00 5.18 13.73
CA PRO A 67 7.09 4.75 12.86
C PRO A 67 8.43 5.16 13.47
N LYS A 68 9.41 4.24 13.42
CA LYS A 68 10.68 4.36 14.16
C LYS A 68 11.44 5.66 13.87
N THR A 69 11.25 6.27 12.70
CA THR A 69 11.97 7.47 12.28
C THR A 69 11.06 8.55 11.70
N LYS A 70 11.47 9.82 11.81
CA LYS A 70 10.69 10.98 11.29
C LYS A 70 10.32 10.83 9.82
N LYS A 71 11.24 10.30 9.00
CA LYS A 71 11.03 10.05 7.55
C LYS A 71 10.00 8.96 7.25
N SER A 72 9.73 8.08 8.21
CA SER A 72 8.71 7.05 8.04
C SER A 72 7.29 7.63 8.19
N LYS A 73 7.15 8.77 8.89
CA LYS A 73 5.92 9.59 8.87
C LYS A 73 5.88 10.38 7.57
N ARG A 74 4.82 10.19 6.79
CA ARG A 74 4.68 10.79 5.46
C ARG A 74 3.23 10.92 5.07
N THR A 75 2.98 11.81 4.12
CA THR A 75 1.67 11.96 3.49
C THR A 75 1.75 11.49 2.05
N ILE A 76 0.80 10.65 1.65
CA ILE A 76 0.71 10.05 0.32
C ILE A 76 -0.55 10.61 -0.35
N THR A 77 -0.41 11.16 -1.55
CA THR A 77 -1.55 11.52 -2.40
C THR A 77 -2.18 10.26 -3.01
N LEU A 78 -3.51 10.25 -3.02
CA LEU A 78 -4.34 9.17 -3.53
C LEU A 78 -4.95 9.55 -4.87
N ASP A 79 -5.02 8.59 -5.79
CA ASP A 79 -5.77 8.76 -7.03
C ASP A 79 -7.29 8.70 -6.77
N PRO A 80 -8.12 9.29 -7.66
CA PRO A 80 -9.57 9.33 -7.48
C PRO A 80 -10.23 7.96 -7.29
N ILE A 81 -9.71 6.91 -7.94
CA ILE A 81 -10.27 5.56 -7.84
C ILE A 81 -9.98 4.97 -6.46
N THR A 82 -8.77 5.15 -5.93
CA THR A 82 -8.44 4.73 -4.56
C THR A 82 -9.30 5.45 -3.52
N VAL A 83 -9.55 6.75 -3.70
CA VAL A 83 -10.49 7.51 -2.84
C VAL A 83 -11.91 6.94 -2.91
N SER A 84 -12.40 6.65 -4.13
CA SER A 84 -13.71 6.04 -4.34
C SER A 84 -13.85 4.69 -3.60
N ILE A 85 -12.84 3.82 -3.73
CA ILE A 85 -12.81 2.51 -3.08
C ILE A 85 -12.84 2.65 -1.55
N LEU A 86 -12.05 3.57 -0.98
CA LEU A 86 -12.03 3.84 0.45
C LEU A 86 -13.38 4.35 0.98
N LYS A 87 -14.02 5.29 0.25
CA LYS A 87 -15.36 5.80 0.61
C LYS A 87 -16.43 4.72 0.52
N LYS A 88 -16.35 3.83 -0.47
CA LYS A 88 -17.26 2.68 -0.57
C LYS A 88 -17.08 1.76 0.63
N TRP A 89 -15.84 1.40 0.96
CA TRP A 89 -15.52 0.58 2.11
C TRP A 89 -16.01 1.19 3.43
N GLU A 90 -15.82 2.50 3.62
CA GLU A 90 -16.31 3.23 4.80
C GLU A 90 -17.81 3.02 5.02
N LYS A 91 -18.60 3.12 3.93
CA LYS A 91 -20.06 2.90 3.99
C LYS A 91 -20.40 1.44 4.30
N THR A 92 -19.82 0.49 3.59
CA THR A 92 -20.09 -0.95 3.82
C THR A 92 -19.75 -1.36 5.25
N ARG A 93 -18.64 -0.86 5.78
CA ARG A 93 -18.17 -1.15 7.14
C ARG A 93 -19.16 -0.69 8.20
N GLN A 94 -19.90 0.39 8.00
CA GLN A 94 -20.91 0.86 8.97
C GLN A 94 -22.04 -0.16 9.19
N PHE A 95 -22.26 -1.05 8.23
CA PHE A 95 -23.26 -2.13 8.32
C PHE A 95 -22.67 -3.44 8.85
N LEU A 96 -21.37 -3.50 9.15
CA LEU A 96 -20.77 -4.68 9.77
C LEU A 96 -21.14 -4.73 11.26
N ASN A 97 -21.79 -5.81 11.66
CA ASN A 97 -22.16 -6.06 13.04
C ASN A 97 -20.91 -6.44 13.85
N PHE A 98 -20.30 -5.47 14.51
CA PHE A 98 -19.32 -5.76 15.55
C PHE A 98 -20.05 -6.29 16.79
N PRO A 99 -19.53 -7.33 17.48
CA PRO A 99 -20.11 -7.81 18.73
C PRO A 99 -20.29 -6.64 19.70
N GLN A 100 -21.40 -6.58 20.44
CA GLN A 100 -21.70 -5.45 21.35
C GLN A 100 -20.60 -5.16 22.39
N ARG A 101 -19.76 -6.16 22.69
CA ARG A 101 -18.62 -6.04 23.64
C ARG A 101 -17.39 -5.36 23.02
N VAL A 102 -17.36 -5.19 21.71
CA VAL A 102 -16.25 -4.60 20.96
C VAL A 102 -16.60 -3.16 20.65
N LYS A 103 -15.87 -2.21 21.25
CA LYS A 103 -16.01 -0.81 20.89
C LYS A 103 -15.61 -0.63 19.43
N PRO A 104 -16.38 0.10 18.61
CA PRO A 104 -15.96 0.45 17.27
C PRO A 104 -14.60 1.13 17.32
N THR A 105 -13.59 0.53 16.70
CA THR A 105 -12.26 1.12 16.67
C THR A 105 -12.12 2.04 15.46
N ASP A 106 -11.35 3.11 15.60
CA ASP A 106 -11.07 4.06 14.52
C ASP A 106 -10.21 3.48 13.38
N LEU A 107 -9.86 2.19 13.44
CA LEU A 107 -9.08 1.52 12.40
C LEU A 107 -9.87 1.42 11.10
N VAL A 108 -9.23 1.60 9.96
CA VAL A 108 -9.86 1.38 8.64
C VAL A 108 -10.18 -0.10 8.44
N PHE A 109 -9.32 -1.00 8.93
CA PHE A 109 -9.45 -2.46 8.79
C PHE A 109 -9.39 -3.17 10.15
N PRO A 110 -10.46 -3.10 10.96
CA PRO A 110 -10.52 -3.79 12.25
C PRO A 110 -10.89 -5.27 12.07
N ALA A 111 -10.24 -6.14 12.83
CA ALA A 111 -10.71 -7.49 13.04
C ALA A 111 -12.00 -7.50 13.88
N GLU A 112 -12.67 -8.65 13.95
CA GLU A 112 -13.88 -8.83 14.78
C GLU A 112 -13.65 -8.51 16.27
N THR A 113 -12.41 -8.63 16.75
CA THR A 113 -12.01 -8.27 18.12
C THR A 113 -11.93 -6.75 18.35
N GLY A 114 -12.04 -5.95 17.29
CA GLY A 114 -11.82 -4.51 17.27
C GLY A 114 -10.36 -4.11 17.06
N ASN A 115 -9.41 -4.97 17.36
CA ASN A 115 -7.99 -4.71 17.11
C ASN A 115 -7.66 -4.86 15.61
N ALA A 116 -6.46 -4.44 15.21
CA ALA A 116 -5.96 -4.71 13.87
C ALA A 116 -5.88 -6.22 13.61
N HIS A 117 -5.98 -6.60 12.33
CA HIS A 117 -5.69 -7.98 11.96
C HIS A 117 -4.23 -8.35 12.23
N SER A 118 -3.97 -9.65 12.38
CA SER A 118 -2.61 -10.18 12.39
C SER A 118 -1.93 -9.97 11.03
N PHE A 119 -0.59 -10.02 11.00
CA PHE A 119 0.14 -9.94 9.72
C PHE A 119 -0.19 -11.08 8.77
N ASP A 120 -0.61 -12.22 9.31
CA ASP A 120 -0.99 -13.39 8.52
C ASP A 120 -2.32 -13.23 7.81
N TYR A 121 -3.19 -12.32 8.25
CA TYR A 121 -4.42 -12.03 7.54
C TYR A 121 -4.16 -11.60 6.08
N ILE A 122 -3.24 -10.66 5.88
CA ILE A 122 -2.86 -10.20 4.54
C ILE A 122 -2.13 -11.31 3.79
N ASN A 123 -1.19 -12.01 4.44
CA ASN A 123 -0.42 -13.09 3.81
C ASN A 123 -1.34 -14.22 3.32
N TYR A 124 -2.32 -14.62 4.14
CA TYR A 124 -3.27 -15.68 3.86
C TYR A 124 -4.18 -15.31 2.70
N ASN A 125 -4.83 -14.15 2.76
CA ASN A 125 -5.71 -13.69 1.68
C ASN A 125 -4.95 -13.53 0.36
N LEU A 126 -3.70 -13.05 0.40
CA LEU A 126 -2.85 -12.99 -0.78
C LEU A 126 -2.64 -14.39 -1.38
N ARG A 127 -2.20 -15.37 -0.56
CA ARG A 127 -2.01 -16.75 -1.03
C ARG A 127 -3.28 -17.37 -1.60
N CYS A 128 -4.44 -17.12 -0.99
CA CYS A 128 -5.73 -17.59 -1.50
C CYS A 128 -6.02 -17.03 -2.89
N ILE A 129 -5.85 -15.72 -3.10
CA ILE A 129 -6.08 -15.08 -4.40
C ILE A 129 -5.09 -15.60 -5.44
N LEU A 130 -3.79 -15.67 -5.09
CA LEU A 130 -2.76 -16.15 -6.01
C LEU A 130 -3.03 -17.59 -6.46
N LYS A 131 -3.40 -18.47 -5.53
CA LYS A 131 -3.73 -19.87 -5.83
C LYS A 131 -5.01 -20.00 -6.67
N LYS A 132 -6.05 -19.22 -6.34
CA LYS A 132 -7.35 -19.27 -7.04
C LYS A 132 -7.25 -18.90 -8.52
N TYR A 133 -6.38 -17.94 -8.84
CA TYR A 133 -6.23 -17.41 -10.21
C TYR A 133 -4.93 -17.82 -10.90
N ASP A 134 -4.20 -18.78 -10.33
CA ASP A 134 -2.90 -19.26 -10.84
C ASP A 134 -1.95 -18.11 -11.19
N LEU A 135 -1.75 -17.22 -10.22
CA LEU A 135 -0.90 -16.04 -10.37
C LEU A 135 0.51 -16.32 -9.82
N PRO A 136 1.55 -15.71 -10.42
CA PRO A 136 2.89 -15.79 -9.89
C PRO A 136 2.97 -15.37 -8.43
N TYR A 137 3.83 -16.05 -7.68
CA TYR A 137 4.04 -15.74 -6.27
C TYR A 137 4.53 -14.30 -6.09
N ILE A 138 3.90 -13.58 -5.16
CA ILE A 138 4.34 -12.27 -4.70
C ILE A 138 4.08 -12.15 -3.20
N THR A 139 4.92 -11.37 -2.51
CA THR A 139 4.73 -11.05 -1.10
C THR A 139 4.08 -9.67 -0.94
N PRO A 140 3.53 -9.31 0.23
CA PRO A 140 3.08 -7.95 0.49
C PRO A 140 4.20 -6.90 0.32
N HIS A 141 5.45 -7.27 0.59
CA HIS A 141 6.59 -6.40 0.32
C HIS A 141 6.89 -6.29 -1.18
N GLY A 142 6.66 -7.37 -1.94
CA GLY A 142 6.71 -7.37 -3.40
C GLY A 142 5.82 -6.30 -4.02
N PHE A 143 4.60 -6.07 -3.50
CA PHE A 143 3.75 -4.96 -3.98
C PHE A 143 4.44 -3.60 -3.88
N ARG A 144 5.13 -3.35 -2.77
CA ARG A 144 5.88 -2.11 -2.57
C ARG A 144 7.07 -1.98 -3.52
N HIS A 145 7.79 -3.09 -3.77
CA HIS A 145 8.85 -3.11 -4.78
C HIS A 145 8.31 -2.84 -6.17
N THR A 146 7.21 -3.50 -6.56
CA THR A 146 6.56 -3.28 -7.85
C THR A 146 6.05 -1.84 -7.98
N HIS A 147 5.45 -1.27 -6.93
CA HIS A 147 5.04 0.13 -6.90
C HIS A 147 6.22 1.08 -7.11
N CYS A 148 7.35 0.82 -6.45
CA CYS A 148 8.59 1.58 -6.63
C CYS A 148 9.09 1.53 -8.08
N SER A 149 9.19 0.34 -8.68
CA SER A 149 9.62 0.18 -10.08
C SER A 149 8.67 0.89 -11.05
N LEU A 150 7.35 0.73 -10.88
CA LEU A 150 6.35 1.34 -11.75
C LEU A 150 6.36 2.88 -11.68
N LEU A 151 6.66 3.47 -10.51
CA LEU A 151 6.84 4.92 -10.41
C LEU A 151 8.03 5.40 -11.26
N PHE A 152 9.14 4.67 -11.24
CA PHE A 152 10.30 5.00 -12.07
C PHE A 152 10.04 4.82 -13.55
N GLU A 153 9.35 3.75 -13.94
CA GLU A 153 8.90 3.55 -15.32
C GLU A 153 7.96 4.67 -15.78
N ALA A 154 7.12 5.19 -14.88
CA ALA A 154 6.26 6.35 -15.11
C ALA A 154 7.00 7.70 -15.09
N GLY A 155 8.32 7.72 -14.88
CA GLY A 155 9.15 8.93 -14.93
C GLY A 155 9.25 9.71 -13.62
N ALA A 156 8.81 9.15 -12.49
CA ALA A 156 9.00 9.80 -11.19
C ALA A 156 10.48 9.91 -10.84
N SER A 157 10.87 11.03 -10.23
CA SER A 157 12.22 11.23 -9.74
C SER A 157 12.52 10.37 -8.50
N ILE A 158 13.81 10.10 -8.27
CA ILE A 158 14.28 9.37 -7.07
C ILE A 158 13.76 10.01 -5.78
N LYS A 159 13.72 11.35 -5.72
CA LYS A 159 13.25 12.09 -4.55
C LYS A 159 11.76 11.89 -4.31
N GLU A 160 10.93 11.99 -5.34
CA GLU A 160 9.48 11.74 -5.23
C GLU A 160 9.18 10.31 -4.76
N VAL A 161 9.90 9.32 -5.32
CA VAL A 161 9.74 7.92 -4.91
C VAL A 161 10.20 7.70 -3.46
N GLN A 162 11.34 8.28 -3.07
CA GLN A 162 11.86 8.18 -1.71
C GLN A 162 10.90 8.78 -0.68
N GLU A 163 10.38 9.99 -0.95
CA GLU A 163 9.42 10.68 -0.08
C GLU A 163 8.10 9.90 0.03
N ARG A 164 7.56 9.44 -1.11
CA ARG A 164 6.31 8.66 -1.14
C ARG A 164 6.43 7.35 -0.38
N LEU A 165 7.57 6.67 -0.49
CA LEU A 165 7.79 5.39 0.18
C LEU A 165 8.24 5.57 1.65
N GLY A 166 8.84 6.70 2.02
CA GLY A 166 9.44 6.88 3.35
C GLY A 166 10.66 6.00 3.53
N HIS A 167 11.52 5.91 2.50
CA HIS A 167 12.82 5.24 2.61
C HIS A 167 13.81 6.18 3.30
N GLU A 168 14.20 5.79 4.51
CA GLU A 168 15.24 6.50 5.24
C GLU A 168 16.61 6.35 4.58
N ASP A 169 16.95 5.11 4.21
CA ASP A 169 18.11 4.79 3.37
C ASP A 169 17.73 4.80 1.89
N ILE A 170 18.39 5.67 1.14
CA ILE A 170 18.18 5.82 -0.31
C ILE A 170 18.70 4.60 -1.09
N LYS A 171 19.58 3.76 -0.52
CA LYS A 171 20.17 2.60 -1.22
C LYS A 171 19.10 1.67 -1.79
N THR A 172 18.02 1.41 -1.05
CA THR A 172 16.93 0.56 -1.55
C THR A 172 16.28 1.17 -2.78
N THR A 173 15.99 2.47 -2.73
CA THR A 173 15.43 3.23 -3.86
C THR A 173 16.39 3.22 -5.06
N MET A 174 17.68 3.47 -4.82
CA MET A 174 18.73 3.51 -5.85
C MET A 174 18.95 2.16 -6.52
N ASN A 175 18.93 1.07 -5.77
CA ASN A 175 19.08 -0.27 -6.33
C ASN A 175 17.93 -0.60 -7.30
N ILE A 176 16.70 -0.23 -6.94
CA ILE A 176 15.53 -0.42 -7.81
C ILE A 176 15.62 0.49 -9.03
N TYR A 177 16.00 1.76 -8.83
CA TYR A 177 16.19 2.72 -9.91
C TYR A 177 17.26 2.25 -10.92
N ALA A 178 18.41 1.77 -10.44
CA ALA A 178 19.49 1.24 -11.27
C ALA A 178 19.00 0.09 -12.15
N HIS A 179 18.22 -0.83 -11.59
CA HIS A 179 17.65 -1.95 -12.35
C HIS A 179 16.67 -1.49 -13.45
N VAL A 180 15.77 -0.53 -13.14
CA VAL A 180 14.82 0.01 -14.13
C VAL A 180 15.54 0.81 -15.22
N THR A 181 16.57 1.57 -14.85
CA THR A 181 17.36 2.36 -15.80
C THR A 181 18.24 1.48 -16.70
N GLU A 182 18.80 0.38 -16.20
CA GLU A 182 19.51 -0.60 -17.03
C GLU A 182 18.65 -1.13 -18.17
N ASN A 183 17.37 -1.45 -17.90
CA ASN A 183 16.42 -1.88 -18.93
C ASN A 183 16.02 -0.78 -19.93
N THR A 184 16.39 0.48 -19.67
CA THR A 184 16.07 1.63 -20.53
C THR A 184 17.32 2.33 -21.10
N LYS A 185 18.53 1.82 -20.82
CA LYS A 185 19.81 2.43 -21.25
C LYS A 185 19.86 2.66 -22.76
N GLU A 186 19.34 1.71 -23.56
CA GLU A 186 19.34 1.78 -25.03
C GLU A 186 18.57 2.98 -25.59
N LYS A 187 17.63 3.57 -24.82
CA LYS A 187 16.80 4.69 -25.27
C LYS A 187 17.24 6.06 -24.74
N THR A 188 18.37 6.11 -24.03
CA THR A 188 18.80 7.36 -23.37
C THR A 188 19.14 8.45 -24.39
N ALA A 189 19.90 8.09 -25.44
CA ALA A 189 20.25 9.01 -26.51
C ALA A 189 19.02 9.44 -27.31
N GLU A 190 18.11 8.52 -27.63
CA GLU A 190 16.85 8.79 -28.33
C GLU A 190 15.94 9.74 -27.56
N LYS A 191 15.78 9.55 -26.24
CA LYS A 191 15.01 10.47 -25.38
C LYS A 191 15.58 11.89 -25.38
N PHE A 192 16.91 12.02 -25.38
CA PHE A 192 17.57 13.31 -25.42
C PHE A 192 17.41 13.99 -26.79
N ALA A 193 17.57 13.25 -27.88
CA ALA A 193 17.32 13.75 -29.24
C ALA A 193 15.87 14.23 -29.40
N GLN A 194 14.90 13.41 -28.96
CA GLN A 194 13.48 13.75 -29.00
C GLN A 194 13.15 15.00 -28.16
N PHE A 195 13.77 15.17 -26.99
CA PHE A 195 13.61 16.37 -26.17
C PHE A 195 14.13 17.63 -26.87
N LEU A 196 15.23 17.50 -27.61
CA LEU A 196 15.78 18.59 -28.43
C LEU A 196 15.04 18.79 -29.76
N GLY A 197 14.04 17.96 -30.07
CA GLY A 197 13.27 18.02 -31.32
C GLY A 197 14.03 17.52 -32.55
N MET A 198 15.03 16.64 -32.34
CA MET A 198 15.84 16.01 -33.40
C MET A 198 15.39 14.58 -33.70
#